data_AF-A0A5C7HM72-F1
#
_entry.id   AF-A0A5C7HM72-F1
#
_cell.length_a   1.000
_cell.length_b   1.000
_cell.length_c   1.000
_cell.angle_alpha   90.00
_cell.angle_beta   90.00
_cell.angle_gamma   90.00
#
_symmetry.space_group_name_H-M   'P 1'
#
loop_
_entity.id
_entity.type
_entity.pdbx_description
1 polymer ?
#
loop_
_entity_poly.entity_id
_entity_poly.type
_entity_poly.pdbx_seq_one_letter_code
_entity_poly.pdbx_strand_id
1 'polypeptide(L)'
;MDEQQGTQGPPTPSFMGKHRLAATISHLHNQINLIQEELDQLETLGESSLVCDQLISSVESIPDPLLPMTKAPADDSWERWFRVRTNSRWI
;
A
#
# COMPACT_ATOMS: atom_id res chain seq x y z
N MET A 1 55.27 12.89 18.04
CA MET A 1 53.90 12.90 17.48
C MET A 1 54.00 12.06 16.23
N ASP A 2 53.71 10.77 16.34
CA ASP A 2 53.75 9.85 15.21
C ASP A 2 52.34 9.30 15.06
N GLU A 3 51.65 9.87 14.08
CA GLU A 3 50.27 9.60 13.73
C GLU A 3 50.17 8.20 13.10
N GLN A 4 49.49 7.30 13.80
CA GLN A 4 49.19 5.95 13.32
C GLN A 4 48.15 6.03 12.20
N GLN A 5 48.58 5.86 10.96
CA GLN A 5 47.68 5.59 9.84
C GLN A 5 47.35 4.09 9.80
N GLY A 6 46.09 3.78 10.10
CA GLY A 6 45.50 2.46 9.97
C GLY A 6 45.53 1.99 8.52
N THR A 7 46.25 0.88 8.29
CA THR A 7 46.33 0.19 7.00
C THR A 7 44.99 -0.49 6.72
N GLN A 8 44.20 0.05 5.80
CA GLN A 8 43.09 -0.70 5.20
C GLN A 8 43.69 -1.81 4.34
N GLY A 9 43.61 -3.05 4.83
CA GLY A 9 43.96 -4.25 4.08
C GLY A 9 43.08 -4.42 2.83
N PRO A 10 43.53 -5.24 1.86
CA PRO A 10 42.85 -5.40 0.57
C PRO A 10 41.40 -5.88 0.76
N PRO A 11 40.46 -5.44 -0.11
CA PRO A 11 39.08 -5.89 -0.04
C PRO A 11 39.06 -7.41 -0.24
N THR A 12 38.76 -8.13 0.84
CA THR A 12 38.56 -9.57 0.75
C THR A 12 37.40 -9.80 -0.22
N PRO A 13 37.53 -10.69 -1.21
CA PRO A 13 36.39 -11.08 -2.02
C PRO A 13 35.35 -11.60 -1.03
N SER A 14 34.16 -11.00 -1.03
CA SER A 14 33.06 -11.40 -0.16
C SER A 14 32.69 -12.83 -0.50
N PHE A 15 33.36 -13.79 0.12
CA PHE A 15 33.14 -15.21 -0.06
C PHE A 15 31.77 -15.50 0.51
N MET A 16 30.76 -15.42 -0.34
CA MET A 16 29.40 -15.78 0.01
C MET A 16 29.47 -17.27 0.36
N GLY A 17 29.48 -17.58 1.66
CA GLY A 17 29.64 -18.95 2.11
C GLY A 17 28.57 -19.84 1.47
N LYS A 18 28.91 -21.09 1.18
CA LYS A 18 28.02 -22.09 0.54
C LYS A 18 26.57 -22.07 1.04
N HIS A 19 26.35 -21.87 2.34
CA HIS A 19 25.02 -21.79 2.95
C HIS A 19 24.24 -20.55 2.54
N ARG A 20 24.93 -19.39 2.42
CA ARG A 20 24.32 -18.15 1.94
C ARG A 20 23.91 -18.29 0.48
N LEU A 21 24.76 -18.88 -0.35
CA LEU A 21 24.45 -19.14 -1.75
C LEU A 21 23.24 -20.09 -1.87
N ALA A 22 23.23 -21.19 -1.11
CA ALA A 22 22.08 -22.10 -1.06
C ALA A 22 20.79 -21.40 -0.60
N ALA A 23 20.85 -20.55 0.43
CA ALA A 23 19.70 -19.78 0.89
C ALA A 23 19.20 -18.80 -0.17
N THR A 24 20.10 -18.13 -0.91
CA THR A 24 19.74 -17.27 -2.03
C THR A 24 19.07 -18.06 -3.15
N ILE A 25 19.58 -19.25 -3.50
CA ILE A 25 18.94 -20.14 -4.48
C ILE A 25 17.53 -20.54 -4.03
N SER A 26 17.37 -20.96 -2.78
CA SER A 26 16.05 -21.34 -2.26
C SER A 26 15.08 -20.16 -2.26
N HIS A 27 15.56 -18.98 -1.90
CA HIS A 27 14.76 -17.76 -1.94
C HIS A 27 14.32 -17.40 -3.37
N LEU A 28 15.21 -17.51 -4.35
CA LEU A 28 14.89 -17.26 -5.76
C LEU A 28 13.88 -18.29 -6.28
N HIS A 29 14.03 -19.57 -5.97
CA HIS A 29 13.03 -20.58 -6.31
C HIS A 29 11.66 -20.27 -5.71
N ASN A 30 11.61 -19.83 -4.45
CA ASN A 30 10.35 -19.44 -3.84
C ASN A 30 9.71 -18.25 -4.55
N GLN A 31 10.49 -17.24 -4.94
CA GLN A 31 9.97 -16.12 -5.72
C GLN A 31 9.46 -16.54 -7.09
N ILE A 32 10.16 -17.45 -7.76
CA ILE A 32 9.69 -18.02 -9.05
C ILE A 32 8.34 -18.70 -8.86
N ASN A 33 8.19 -19.53 -7.83
CA ASN A 33 6.94 -20.23 -7.56
C ASN A 33 5.78 -19.26 -7.26
N LEU A 34 6.04 -18.23 -6.45
CA LEU A 34 5.01 -17.21 -6.13
C LEU A 34 4.56 -16.47 -7.38
N ILE A 35 5.48 -16.04 -8.24
CA ILE A 35 5.15 -15.34 -9.48
C ILE A 35 4.36 -16.25 -10.43
N GLN A 36 4.69 -17.54 -10.49
CA GLN A 36 3.93 -18.51 -11.30
C GLN A 36 2.50 -18.67 -10.77
N GLU A 37 2.34 -18.79 -9.46
CA GLU A 37 1.02 -18.89 -8.82
C GLU A 37 0.18 -17.63 -9.06
N GLU A 38 0.77 -16.43 -8.94
CA GLU A 38 0.10 -15.17 -9.24
C GLU A 38 -0.34 -15.09 -10.72
N LEU A 39 0.51 -15.56 -11.64
CA LEU A 39 0.19 -15.57 -13.06
C LEU A 39 -0.98 -16.52 -13.39
N ASP A 40 -1.00 -17.71 -12.79
CA ASP A 40 -2.09 -18.67 -12.94
C ASP A 40 -3.41 -18.08 -12.42
N GLN A 41 -3.37 -17.33 -11.32
CA GLN A 41 -4.54 -16.61 -10.81
C GLN A 41 -5.01 -15.52 -11.79
N LEU A 42 -4.09 -14.73 -12.35
CA LEU A 42 -4.43 -13.68 -13.33
C LEU A 42 -5.12 -14.23 -14.58
N GLU A 43 -4.78 -15.44 -15.03
CA GLU A 43 -5.46 -16.09 -16.17
C GLU A 43 -6.93 -16.39 -15.89
N THR A 44 -7.30 -16.59 -14.61
CA THR A 44 -8.68 -16.82 -14.19
C THR A 44 -9.46 -15.54 -13.90
N LEU A 45 -8.79 -14.39 -13.73
CA LEU A 45 -9.44 -13.12 -13.45
C LEU A 45 -10.11 -12.56 -14.71
N GLY A 46 -11.35 -12.13 -14.57
CA GLY A 46 -12.12 -11.48 -15.63
C GLY A 46 -11.70 -10.03 -15.89
N GLU A 47 -12.41 -9.36 -16.81
CA GLU A 47 -12.13 -7.97 -17.14
C GLU A 47 -12.35 -7.02 -15.94
N SER A 48 -11.37 -6.15 -15.69
CA SER A 48 -11.45 -5.13 -14.64
C SER A 48 -12.58 -4.12 -14.88
N SER A 49 -12.89 -3.81 -16.15
CA SER A 49 -14.03 -2.98 -16.55
C SER A 49 -15.34 -3.47 -15.94
N LEU A 50 -15.62 -4.77 -16.02
CA LEU A 50 -16.84 -5.37 -15.51
C LEU A 50 -16.94 -5.27 -13.98
N VAL A 51 -15.83 -5.49 -13.27
CA VAL A 51 -15.79 -5.35 -11.82
C VAL A 51 -15.97 -3.88 -11.40
N CYS A 52 -15.34 -2.95 -12.11
CA CYS A 52 -15.48 -1.52 -11.87
C CYS A 52 -16.92 -1.04 -12.10
N ASP A 53 -17.57 -1.48 -13.18
CA ASP A 53 -18.97 -1.12 -13.47
C ASP A 53 -19.91 -1.66 -12.40
N GLN A 54 -19.69 -2.89 -11.91
CA GLN A 54 -20.45 -3.46 -10.80
C GLN A 54 -20.24 -2.69 -9.50
N LEU A 55 -19.00 -2.29 -9.20
CA LEU A 55 -18.67 -1.50 -8.02
C LEU A 55 -19.37 -0.14 -8.07
N ILE A 56 -19.28 0.58 -9.20
CA ILE A 56 -19.95 1.87 -9.40
C ILE A 56 -21.46 1.70 -9.22
N SER A 57 -22.05 0.72 -9.91
CA SER A 57 -23.49 0.43 -9.81
C SER A 57 -23.92 0.13 -8.37
N SER A 58 -23.10 -0.60 -7.62
CA SER A 58 -23.35 -0.89 -6.20
C SER A 58 -23.28 0.36 -5.34
N VAL A 59 -22.28 1.21 -5.54
CA VAL A 59 -22.09 2.45 -4.76
C VAL A 59 -23.22 3.45 -5.06
N GLU A 60 -23.65 3.56 -6.31
CA GLU A 60 -24.73 4.47 -6.71
C GLU A 60 -26.12 3.98 -6.27
N SER A 61 -26.27 2.68 -5.95
CA SER A 61 -27.57 2.11 -5.58
C SER A 61 -28.13 2.62 -4.25
N ILE A 62 -27.26 3.07 -3.32
CA ILE A 62 -27.66 3.56 -2.00
C ILE A 62 -27.05 4.96 -1.80
N PRO A 63 -27.87 6.01 -1.61
CA PRO A 63 -27.37 7.35 -1.40
C PRO A 63 -26.66 7.46 -0.04
N ASP A 64 -25.42 7.95 -0.04
CA ASP A 64 -24.63 8.15 1.18
C ASP A 64 -25.14 9.39 1.95
N PRO A 65 -25.59 9.26 3.21
CA PRO A 65 -26.12 10.37 4.01
C PRO A 65 -25.10 11.47 4.32
N LEU A 66 -23.80 11.20 4.17
CA LEU A 66 -22.74 12.18 4.39
C LEU A 66 -22.41 12.99 3.13
N LEU A 67 -22.95 12.63 1.96
CA LEU A 67 -22.71 13.36 0.73
C LEU A 67 -23.73 14.50 0.56
N PRO A 68 -23.28 15.71 0.15
CA PRO A 68 -24.17 16.88 -0.04
C PRO A 68 -25.31 16.64 -1.04
N MET A 69 -25.17 15.66 -1.93
CA MET A 69 -26.19 15.32 -2.92
C MET A 69 -27.36 14.55 -2.33
N THR A 70 -27.19 13.93 -1.16
CA THR A 70 -28.23 13.15 -0.49
C THR A 70 -29.17 14.09 0.25
N LYS A 71 -30.37 14.28 -0.30
CA LYS A 71 -31.45 15.05 0.34
C LYS A 71 -32.07 14.26 1.49
N ALA A 72 -31.35 14.16 2.61
CA ALA A 72 -31.91 13.72 3.87
C ALA A 72 -32.50 14.94 4.62
N PRO A 73 -33.52 14.75 5.49
CA PRO A 73 -33.89 15.78 6.45
C PRO A 73 -32.65 16.19 7.23
N ALA A 74 -32.36 17.49 7.29
CA ALA A 74 -31.23 17.99 8.06
C ALA A 74 -31.43 17.60 9.53
N ASP A 75 -30.71 16.59 10.00
CA ASP A 75 -30.64 16.28 11.41
C ASP A 75 -29.65 17.28 12.04
N ASP A 76 -30.21 18.40 12.53
CA ASP A 76 -29.49 19.52 13.15
C ASP A 76 -28.52 19.09 14.28
N SER A 77 -28.65 17.86 14.80
CA SER A 77 -27.76 17.31 15.82
C SER A 77 -26.34 17.03 15.31
N TRP A 78 -26.15 16.76 14.01
CA TRP A 78 -24.84 16.47 13.39
C TRP A 78 -24.00 17.72 13.13
N GLU A 79 -24.65 18.87 12.89
CA GLU A 79 -23.99 20.18 12.78
C GLU A 79 -23.14 20.48 14.04
N ARG A 80 -23.50 19.93 15.20
CA ARG A 80 -22.68 20.06 16.41
C ARG A 80 -21.31 19.39 16.32
N TRP A 81 -21.20 18.28 15.60
CA TRP A 81 -19.96 17.52 15.44
C TRP A 81 -19.11 18.02 14.28
N PHE A 82 -19.74 18.53 13.22
CA PHE A 82 -19.04 18.99 12.01
C PHE A 82 -18.86 20.50 11.91
N ARG A 83 -19.39 21.30 12.85
CA ARG A 83 -19.04 22.72 12.96
C ARG A 83 -17.54 22.87 13.17
N VAL A 84 -16.87 23.43 12.16
CA VAL A 84 -15.55 24.05 12.35
C VAL A 84 -15.73 25.13 13.41
N ARG A 85 -15.00 25.02 14.53
CA ARG A 85 -14.89 26.15 15.46
C ARG A 85 -14.10 27.24 14.77
N THR A 86 -14.77 28.07 13.98
CA THR A 86 -14.20 29.36 13.58
C THR A 86 -14.13 30.20 14.85
N ASN A 87 -12.99 30.14 15.53
CA ASN A 87 -12.64 31.17 16.49
C ASN A 87 -12.46 32.43 15.66
N SER A 88 -13.55 33.18 15.44
CA SER A 88 -13.51 34.58 15.05
C SER A 88 -12.95 35.36 16.23
N ARG A 89 -11.65 35.20 16.47
CA ARG A 89 -10.82 36.06 17.27
C ARG A 89 -9.80 36.58 16.29
N TRP A 90 -10.06 37.78 15.77
CA TRP A 90 -9.16 38.80 15.22
C TRP A 90 -9.95 39.66 14.22
N ILE A 91 -10.82 40.53 14.73
CA ILE A 91 -10.94 41.95 14.32
C ILE A 91 -11.23 42.73 15.61
#